data_AF-A0A485BR45-F1
#
_entry.id   AF-A0A485BR45-F1
#
_cell.length_a   1.000
_cell.length_b   1.000
_cell.length_c   1.000
_cell.angle_alpha   90.00
_cell.angle_beta   90.00
_cell.angle_gamma   90.00
#
_symmetry.space_group_name_H-M   'P 1'
#
loop_
_entity.id
_entity.type
_entity.pdbx_description
1 polymer ?
#
loop_
_entity_poly.entity_id
_entity_poly.type
_entity_poly.pdbx_seq_one_letter_code
_entity_poly.pdbx_strand_id
1 'polypeptide(L)'
;MGGTSIFRVKEGDPNLPVIAETLTELGSRYCMAQNYLPAIKDGDKRVLVVDGEPVPYCLARIPQGGETRGNLAAGGRGEARPLSDSDWAIARRVGPTLKAKGLIFVGLDIIGDRLTEIKRHQPNLRA
;
A
#
# COMPACT_ATOMS: atom_id res chain seq x y z
N MET A 1 6.19 10.88 -4.72
CA MET A 1 5.76 9.75 -5.58
C MET A 1 5.65 8.49 -4.72
N GLY A 2 4.88 7.49 -5.13
CA GLY A 2 4.81 6.21 -4.40
C GLY A 2 6.11 5.42 -4.50
N GLY A 3 6.53 4.75 -3.42
CA GLY A 3 7.68 3.85 -3.41
C GLY A 3 9.07 4.52 -3.30
N THR A 4 9.14 5.76 -2.81
CA THR A 4 10.40 6.39 -2.42
C THR A 4 10.93 5.74 -1.14
N SER A 5 12.24 5.46 -1.10
CA SER A 5 12.94 4.94 0.08
C SER A 5 12.33 3.66 0.70
N ILE A 6 11.85 2.74 -0.15
CA ILE A 6 11.44 1.40 0.28
C ILE A 6 12.63 0.46 0.16
N PHE A 7 13.10 -0.04 1.30
CA PHE A 7 14.18 -1.02 1.38
C PHE A 7 13.64 -2.36 1.85
N ARG A 8 14.14 -3.45 1.27
CA ARG A 8 13.92 -4.80 1.78
C ARG A 8 15.21 -5.29 2.42
N VAL A 9 15.23 -5.31 3.75
CA VAL A 9 16.31 -5.89 4.54
C VAL A 9 16.06 -7.39 4.70
N LYS A 10 17.00 -8.21 4.27
CA LYS A 10 16.96 -9.67 4.47
C LYS A 10 17.76 -10.05 5.72
N GLU A 11 17.60 -11.29 6.16
CA GLU A 11 18.47 -11.84 7.20
C GLU A 11 19.94 -11.72 6.78
N GLY A 12 20.77 -11.20 7.69
CA GLY A 12 22.20 -10.98 7.44
C GLY A 12 22.56 -9.81 6.52
N ASP A 13 21.61 -8.94 6.15
CA ASP A 13 21.91 -7.78 5.31
C ASP A 13 22.83 -6.77 6.03
N PRO A 14 24.06 -6.54 5.53
CA PRO A 14 25.04 -5.69 6.20
C PRO A 14 24.63 -4.20 6.17
N ASN A 15 23.63 -3.82 5.38
CA ASN A 15 23.23 -2.43 5.20
C ASN A 15 22.15 -1.98 6.19
N LEU A 16 21.68 -2.84 7.09
CA LEU A 16 20.65 -2.45 8.07
C LEU A 16 21.01 -1.18 8.86
N PRO A 17 22.24 -1.01 9.39
CA PRO A 17 22.59 0.22 10.13
C PRO A 17 22.45 1.48 9.27
N VAL A 18 23.04 1.50 8.07
CA VAL A 18 23.01 2.68 7.19
C VAL A 18 21.62 2.96 6.63
N ILE A 19 20.80 1.93 6.38
CA ILE A 19 19.39 2.10 5.99
C ILE A 19 18.62 2.76 7.13
N ALA A 20 18.81 2.31 8.38
CA ALA A 20 18.15 2.89 9.53
C ALA A 20 18.54 4.37 9.72
N GLU A 21 19.84 4.68 9.65
CA GLU A 21 20.35 6.05 9.70
C GLU A 21 19.78 6.93 8.59
N THR A 22 19.72 6.40 7.36
CA THR A 22 19.20 7.13 6.19
C THR A 22 17.70 7.41 6.32
N LEU A 23 16.90 6.42 6.70
CA LEU A 23 15.44 6.57 6.82
C LEU A 23 15.01 7.44 7.98
N THR A 24 15.80 7.45 9.06
CA THR A 24 15.50 8.22 10.27
C THR A 24 16.19 9.58 10.31
N GLU A 25 16.92 9.98 9.27
CA GLU A 25 17.79 11.18 9.31
C GLU A 25 18.63 11.21 10.61
N LEU A 26 19.44 10.17 10.81
CA LEU A 26 20.27 9.97 12.02
C LEU A 26 19.46 10.02 13.33
N GLY A 27 18.26 9.43 13.34
CA GLY A 27 17.38 9.35 14.50
C GLY A 27 16.50 10.58 14.75
N SER A 28 16.57 11.61 13.90
CA SER A 28 15.74 12.83 14.03
C SER A 28 14.33 12.69 13.45
N ARG A 29 14.05 11.62 12.69
CA ARG A 29 12.75 11.32 12.07
C ARG A 29 12.28 9.91 12.34
N TYR A 30 10.96 9.76 12.38
CA TYR A 30 10.33 8.45 12.42
C TYR A 30 10.44 7.75 11.06
N CYS A 31 10.67 6.44 11.11
CA CYS A 31 10.50 5.53 9.98
C CYS A 31 9.47 4.46 10.33
N MET A 32 9.00 3.71 9.32
CA MET A 32 8.13 2.56 9.50
C MET A 32 8.84 1.30 9.04
N ALA A 33 8.79 0.24 9.87
CA ALA A 33 9.22 -1.10 9.50
C ALA A 33 8.02 -2.05 9.51
N GLN A 34 7.94 -2.92 8.51
CA GLN A 34 6.91 -3.95 8.38
C GLN A 34 7.58 -5.25 7.94
N ASN A 35 7.02 -6.39 8.34
CA ASN A 35 7.47 -7.68 7.83
C ASN A 35 7.27 -7.76 6.31
N TYR A 36 8.23 -8.36 5.60
CA TYR A 36 8.09 -8.60 4.17
C TYR A 36 6.94 -9.58 3.91
N LEU A 37 6.03 -9.23 2.99
CA LEU A 37 4.88 -10.05 2.61
C LEU A 37 5.16 -10.75 1.27
N PRO A 38 5.41 -12.08 1.24
CA PRO A 38 5.73 -12.79 0.00
C PRO A 38 4.64 -12.72 -1.08
N ALA A 39 3.38 -12.50 -0.68
CA ALA A 39 2.25 -12.33 -1.58
C ALA A 39 2.35 -11.09 -2.49
N ILE A 40 3.32 -10.19 -2.30
CA ILE A 40 3.58 -9.08 -3.22
C ILE A 40 3.87 -9.54 -4.66
N LYS A 41 4.35 -10.79 -4.84
CA LYS A 41 4.53 -11.41 -6.16
C LYS A 41 3.22 -11.49 -6.95
N ASP A 42 2.08 -11.59 -6.25
CA ASP A 42 0.74 -11.69 -6.84
C ASP A 42 0.10 -10.29 -7.04
N GLY A 43 0.78 -9.25 -6.54
CA GLY A 43 0.44 -7.85 -6.70
C GLY A 43 0.01 -7.15 -5.41
N ASP A 44 0.31 -5.86 -5.34
CA ASP A 44 -0.24 -4.93 -4.37
C ASP A 44 -1.58 -4.38 -4.90
N LYS A 45 -2.68 -4.86 -4.32
CA LYS A 45 -4.05 -4.55 -4.74
C LYS A 45 -4.46 -3.18 -4.23
N ARG A 46 -4.78 -2.28 -5.15
CA ARG A 46 -5.48 -1.02 -4.89
C ARG A 46 -6.98 -1.26 -4.87
N VAL A 47 -7.59 -1.28 -3.70
CA VAL A 47 -9.05 -1.31 -3.50
C VAL A 47 -9.55 0.11 -3.28
N LEU A 48 -10.59 0.52 -4.00
CA LEU A 48 -11.21 1.83 -3.79
C LEU A 48 -12.40 1.69 -2.84
N VAL A 49 -12.54 2.65 -1.92
CA VAL A 49 -13.68 2.78 -1.02
C VAL A 49 -14.27 4.17 -1.20
N VAL A 50 -15.56 4.24 -1.50
CA VAL A 50 -16.31 5.49 -1.74
C VAL A 50 -17.42 5.62 -0.73
N ASP A 51 -17.40 6.68 0.07
CA ASP A 51 -18.35 6.96 1.16
C ASP A 51 -18.56 5.77 2.13
N GLY A 52 -17.47 5.04 2.39
CA GLY A 52 -17.47 3.84 3.24
C GLY A 52 -17.75 2.52 2.51
N GLU A 53 -18.19 2.57 1.25
CA GLU A 53 -18.54 1.40 0.44
C GLU A 53 -17.39 0.95 -0.48
N PRO A 54 -16.94 -0.32 -0.41
CA PRO A 54 -15.90 -0.84 -1.30
C PRO A 54 -16.41 -1.02 -2.74
N VAL A 55 -15.59 -0.60 -3.72
CA VAL A 55 -15.80 -0.88 -5.14
C VAL A 55 -15.50 -2.37 -5.41
N PRO A 56 -16.32 -3.12 -6.19
CA PRO A 56 -16.21 -4.58 -6.32
C PRO A 56 -15.00 -5.08 -7.12
N TYR A 57 -14.16 -4.18 -7.63
CA TYR A 57 -12.93 -4.49 -8.34
C TYR A 57 -11.76 -3.72 -7.76
N CYS A 58 -10.57 -4.31 -7.86
CA CYS A 58 -9.30 -3.69 -7.52
C CYS A 58 -8.34 -3.69 -8.71
N LEU A 59 -7.28 -2.90 -8.60
CA LEU A 59 -6.13 -2.98 -9.49
C LEU A 59 -4.96 -3.63 -8.76
N ALA A 60 -4.65 -4.88 -9.10
CA ALA A 60 -3.44 -5.54 -8.63
C ALA A 60 -2.23 -4.97 -9.37
N ARG A 61 -1.25 -4.47 -8.62
CA ARG A 61 -0.04 -3.85 -9.18
C ARG A 61 1.14 -4.78 -8.93
N ILE A 62 1.57 -5.47 -9.98
CA ILE A 62 2.51 -6.59 -9.90
C ILE A 62 3.92 -6.08 -10.20
N PRO A 63 4.92 -6.30 -9.31
CA PRO A 63 6.30 -5.93 -9.57
C PRO A 63 6.83 -6.56 -10.88
N GLN A 64 7.77 -5.90 -11.54
CA GLN A 64 8.40 -6.37 -12.78
C GLN A 64 9.93 -6.34 -12.65
N GLY A 65 10.64 -7.20 -13.39
CA GLY A 65 12.09 -7.06 -13.61
C GLY A 65 12.98 -7.09 -12.36
N GLY A 66 12.66 -7.90 -11.35
CA GLY A 66 13.45 -8.00 -10.11
C GLY A 66 13.25 -6.83 -9.13
N GLU A 67 12.37 -5.88 -9.45
CA GLU A 67 11.96 -4.80 -8.55
C GLU A 67 11.12 -5.36 -7.39
N THR A 68 11.33 -4.82 -6.19
CA THR A 68 10.58 -5.23 -4.99
C THR A 68 9.25 -4.47 -4.88
N ARG A 69 9.16 -3.29 -5.51
CA ARG A 69 7.99 -2.41 -5.46
C ARG A 69 6.98 -2.79 -6.56
N GLY A 70 5.72 -2.98 -6.16
CA GLY A 70 4.63 -3.28 -7.10
C GLY A 70 4.04 -2.05 -7.78
N ASN A 71 4.37 -0.82 -7.34
CA ASN A 71 3.67 0.37 -7.81
C ASN A 71 3.93 0.67 -9.30
N LEU A 72 2.92 1.24 -9.97
CA LEU A 72 2.96 1.53 -11.41
C LEU A 72 4.05 2.57 -11.78
N ALA A 73 4.36 3.48 -10.85
CA ALA A 73 5.40 4.50 -11.06
C ALA A 73 6.80 3.89 -11.17
N ALA A 74 7.02 2.70 -10.60
CA ALA A 74 8.24 1.91 -10.72
C ALA A 74 8.18 0.88 -11.88
N GLY A 75 7.19 0.98 -12.78
CA GLY A 75 7.06 0.07 -13.93
C GLY A 75 6.25 -1.20 -13.64
N GLY A 76 5.53 -1.27 -12.53
CA GLY A 76 4.66 -2.40 -12.21
C GLY A 76 3.54 -2.60 -13.26
N ARG A 77 3.13 -3.85 -13.48
CA ARG A 77 2.01 -4.20 -14.37
C ARG A 77 0.69 -4.11 -13.60
N GLY A 78 -0.27 -3.35 -14.12
CA GLY A 78 -1.63 -3.29 -13.59
C GLY A 78 -2.50 -4.43 -14.13
N GLU A 79 -3.26 -5.08 -13.25
CA GLU A 79 -4.25 -6.09 -13.61
C GLU A 79 -5.54 -5.85 -12.83
N ALA A 80 -6.65 -5.61 -13.53
CA ALA A 80 -7.96 -5.46 -12.89
C ALA A 80 -8.49 -6.82 -12.43
N ARG A 81 -8.94 -6.91 -11.17
CA ARG A 81 -9.48 -8.15 -10.58
C ARG A 81 -10.73 -7.86 -9.76
N PRO A 82 -11.70 -8.78 -9.68
CA PRO A 82 -12.72 -8.73 -8.64
C PRO A 82 -12.08 -8.77 -7.25
N LEU A 83 -12.75 -8.20 -6.24
CA LEU A 83 -12.30 -8.33 -4.84
C LEU A 83 -12.42 -9.79 -4.37
N SER A 84 -11.37 -10.30 -3.70
CA SER A 84 -11.46 -11.57 -2.98
C SER A 84 -12.25 -11.42 -1.68
N ASP A 85 -12.62 -12.53 -1.05
CA ASP A 85 -13.32 -12.51 0.25
C ASP A 85 -12.52 -11.78 1.33
N SER A 86 -11.19 -11.93 1.34
CA SER A 86 -10.30 -11.19 2.24
C SER A 86 -10.28 -9.69 1.96
N ASP A 87 -10.33 -9.26 0.69
CA ASP A 87 -10.41 -7.85 0.32
C ASP A 87 -11.72 -7.24 0.82
N TRP A 88 -12.84 -7.93 0.59
CA TRP A 88 -14.14 -7.55 1.11
C TRP A 88 -14.15 -7.43 2.63
N ALA A 89 -13.58 -8.41 3.34
CA ALA A 89 -13.53 -8.42 4.80
C ALA A 89 -12.75 -7.21 5.34
N ILE A 90 -11.56 -6.93 4.78
CA ILE A 90 -10.74 -5.78 5.17
C ILE A 90 -11.47 -4.46 4.87
N ALA A 91 -11.97 -4.30 3.65
CA ALA A 91 -12.58 -3.06 3.21
C ALA A 91 -13.87 -2.74 4.00
N ARG A 92 -14.71 -3.74 4.27
CA ARG A 92 -15.91 -3.60 5.11
C ARG A 92 -15.58 -3.32 6.58
N ARG A 93 -14.47 -3.85 7.08
CA ARG A 93 -14.03 -3.56 8.46
C ARG A 93 -13.60 -2.10 8.63
N VAL A 94 -12.94 -1.54 7.62
CA VAL A 94 -12.38 -0.18 7.66
C VAL A 94 -13.39 0.88 7.21
N GLY A 95 -14.26 0.55 6.26
CA GLY A 95 -15.25 1.45 5.64
C GLY A 95 -16.04 2.35 6.60
N PRO A 96 -16.67 1.82 7.67
CA PRO A 96 -17.41 2.63 8.64
C PRO A 96 -16.55 3.71 9.32
N THR A 97 -15.27 3.39 9.59
CA THR A 97 -14.34 4.34 10.20
C THR A 97 -13.96 5.45 9.22
N LEU A 98 -13.77 5.12 7.94
CA LEU A 98 -13.48 6.11 6.89
C LEU A 98 -14.64 7.09 6.75
N LYS A 99 -15.87 6.56 6.72
CA LYS A 99 -17.10 7.36 6.65
C LYS A 99 -17.25 8.28 7.85
N ALA A 100 -17.09 7.75 9.06
CA ALA A 100 -17.16 8.53 10.30
C ALA A 100 -16.12 9.66 10.38
N LYS A 101 -14.97 9.50 9.69
CA LYS A 101 -13.92 10.51 9.59
C LYS A 101 -14.07 11.45 8.39
N GLY A 102 -15.15 11.36 7.62
CA GLY A 102 -15.38 12.19 6.42
C GLY A 102 -14.43 11.89 5.26
N LEU A 103 -13.82 10.70 5.23
CA LEU A 103 -12.91 10.29 4.15
C LEU A 103 -13.72 9.67 3.01
N ILE A 104 -14.24 10.53 2.14
CA ILE A 104 -15.21 10.15 1.09
C ILE A 104 -14.58 9.27 0.00
N PHE A 105 -13.33 9.51 -0.41
CA PHE A 105 -12.67 8.73 -1.47
C PHE A 105 -11.28 8.28 -1.00
N VAL A 106 -11.14 6.96 -0.82
CA VAL A 106 -9.97 6.34 -0.20
C VAL A 106 -9.48 5.17 -1.05
N GLY A 107 -8.16 5.07 -1.19
CA GLY A 107 -7.50 3.86 -1.70
C GLY A 107 -6.92 3.05 -0.54
N LEU A 108 -7.28 1.78 -0.46
CA LEU A 108 -6.64 0.80 0.40
C LEU A 108 -5.60 0.02 -0.42
N ASP A 109 -4.39 -0.09 0.10
CA ASP A 109 -3.34 -0.93 -0.47
C ASP A 109 -3.29 -2.24 0.32
N ILE A 110 -3.52 -3.37 -0.36
CA ILE A 110 -3.63 -4.70 0.24
C ILE A 110 -2.68 -5.66 -0.46
N ILE A 111 -1.84 -6.33 0.32
CA ILE A 111 -0.96 -7.41 -0.16
C ILE A 111 -1.40 -8.72 0.48
N GLY A 112 -1.81 -9.69 -0.33
CA GLY A 112 -2.41 -10.93 0.17
C GLY A 112 -3.69 -10.66 0.96
N ASP A 113 -3.62 -10.86 2.27
CA ASP A 113 -4.68 -10.64 3.26
C ASP A 113 -4.33 -9.54 4.29
N ARG A 114 -3.33 -8.71 3.99
CA ARG A 114 -2.87 -7.64 4.88
C ARG A 114 -3.10 -6.27 4.26
N LEU A 115 -3.71 -5.37 5.03
CA LEU A 115 -3.76 -3.95 4.72
C LEU A 115 -2.40 -3.32 5.03
N THR A 116 -1.77 -2.68 4.04
CA THR A 116 -0.44 -2.10 4.18
C THR A 116 -0.45 -0.59 4.24
N GLU A 117 -1.37 0.07 3.53
CA GLU A 117 -1.50 1.53 3.53
C GLU A 117 -2.97 1.96 3.29
N ILE A 118 -3.34 3.12 3.86
CA ILE A 118 -4.61 3.81 3.58
C ILE A 118 -4.27 5.17 2.99
N LYS A 119 -4.59 5.37 1.70
CA LYS A 119 -4.36 6.62 0.99
C LYS A 119 -5.65 7.41 0.90
N ARG A 120 -5.72 8.56 1.55
CA ARG A 120 -6.77 9.55 1.25
C ARG A 120 -6.52 10.11 -0.15
N HIS A 121 -7.53 10.18 -0.99
CA HIS A 121 -7.47 11.04 -2.15
C HIS A 121 -8.04 12.40 -1.73
N GLN A 122 -7.20 13.42 -1.75
CA GLN A 122 -7.70 14.79 -1.74
C GLN A 122 -7.87 15.17 -3.21
N PRO A 123 -9.10 15.21 -3.75
CA PRO A 123 -9.31 16.06 -4.90
C PRO A 123 -8.92 17.49 -4.47
N ASN A 124 -8.06 18.15 -5.24
CA ASN A 124 -7.90 19.60 -5.13
C ASN A 124 -9.21 20.26 -5.62
N LEU A 125 -10.30 20.08 -4.88
CA LEU A 125 -11.51 20.88 -5.02
C LEU A 125 -11.23 22.18 -4.28
N ARG A 126 -10.42 23.04 -4.93
CA ARG A 126 -10.61 24.47 -4.76
C ARG A 126 -11.88 24.79 -5.54
N ALA A 127 -12.98 24.97 -4.81
CA ALA A 127 -14.12 25.70 -5.31
C ALA A 127 -13.71 27.17 -5.55
#